data_AF-A0AAZ3R5B8-F1
#
_entry.id   AF-A0AAZ3R5B8-F1
#
_cell.length_a   1.000
_cell.length_b   1.000
_cell.length_c   1.000
_cell.angle_alpha   90.00
_cell.angle_beta   90.00
_cell.angle_gamma   90.00
#
_symmetry.space_group_name_H-M   'P 1'
#
loop_
_entity.id
_entity.type
_entity.pdbx_description
1 polymer ?
#
loop_
_entity_poly.entity_id
_entity_poly.type
_entity_poly.pdbx_seq_one_letter_code
_entity_poly.pdbx_strand_id
1 'polypeptide(L)'
;MDAQKDVQPPKQQPMIYICGECHTENEIKARDPIRCRECGYRIMYKKRTKRCILLNSVSAALIFLFAAIFHRKIIAAKQKKKNLM
;
A
#
# COMPACT_ATOMS: atom_id res chain seq x y z
N MET A 1 44.49 12.26 17.17
CA MET A 1 43.59 13.43 17.12
C MET A 1 42.58 13.11 16.04
N ASP A 2 41.56 12.37 16.43
CA ASP A 2 40.71 11.64 15.51
C ASP A 2 39.50 12.49 15.15
N ALA A 3 39.34 12.71 13.84
CA ALA A 3 38.33 13.57 13.26
C ALA A 3 36.92 13.01 13.54
N GLN A 4 36.15 13.74 14.34
CA GLN A 4 34.75 13.47 14.58
C GLN A 4 33.96 13.83 13.30
N LYS A 5 33.54 12.81 12.55
CA LYS A 5 32.70 12.97 11.37
C LYS A 5 31.26 13.23 11.82
N ASP A 6 30.81 14.47 11.69
CA ASP A 6 29.42 14.87 11.95
C ASP A 6 28.45 14.06 11.07
N VAL A 7 27.79 13.08 11.68
CA VAL A 7 26.68 12.36 11.07
C VAL A 7 25.49 13.31 11.05
N GLN A 8 25.24 13.95 9.90
CA GLN A 8 24.04 14.77 9.73
C GLN A 8 22.79 13.90 9.99
N PRO A 9 21.89 14.32 10.88
CA PRO A 9 20.65 13.59 11.11
C PRO A 9 19.84 13.55 9.81
N PRO A 10 19.16 12.43 9.50
CA PRO A 10 18.41 12.29 8.26
C PRO A 10 17.37 13.41 8.13
N LYS A 11 17.42 14.15 7.00
CA LYS A 11 16.43 15.18 6.67
C LYS A 11 15.02 14.58 6.74
N GLN A 12 14.22 15.03 7.70
CA GLN A 12 12.84 14.62 7.87
C GLN A 12 12.02 15.04 6.64
N GLN A 13 11.53 14.07 5.86
CA GLN A 13 10.67 14.36 4.73
C GLN A 13 9.30 14.85 5.22
N PRO A 14 8.73 15.90 4.60
CA PRO A 14 7.39 16.37 4.94
C PRO A 14 6.37 15.27 4.63
N MET A 15 5.46 15.07 5.58
CA MET A 15 4.45 14.03 5.52
C MET A 15 3.12 14.62 5.06
N ILE A 16 2.49 13.99 4.07
CA ILE A 16 1.26 14.48 3.45
C ILE A 16 0.05 13.78 4.11
N TYR A 17 -0.89 14.59 4.57
CA TYR A 17 -2.18 14.17 5.12
C TYR A 17 -3.31 14.59 4.19
N ILE A 18 -4.42 13.85 4.23
CA ILE A 18 -5.63 14.11 3.44
C ILE A 18 -6.74 14.47 4.41
N CYS A 19 -7.38 15.60 4.20
CA CYS A 19 -8.51 16.11 4.95
C CYS A 19 -9.75 15.19 4.85
N GLY A 20 -10.50 15.00 5.93
CA GLY A 20 -11.70 14.14 5.93
C GLY A 20 -12.92 14.72 5.20
N GLU A 21 -13.07 16.04 5.14
CA GLU A 21 -14.20 16.70 4.48
C GLU A 21 -13.83 17.24 3.10
N CYS A 22 -12.78 18.06 3.04
CA CYS A 22 -12.31 18.71 1.82
C CYS A 22 -11.48 17.81 0.91
N HIS A 23 -10.98 16.67 1.41
CA HIS A 23 -10.10 15.75 0.67
C HIS A 23 -8.81 16.39 0.13
N THR A 24 -8.51 17.63 0.54
CA THR A 24 -7.29 18.34 0.17
C THR A 24 -6.08 17.75 0.86
N GLU A 25 -4.95 17.82 0.17
CA GLU A 25 -3.64 17.42 0.68
C GLU A 25 -3.03 18.53 1.54
N ASN A 26 -2.63 18.19 2.75
CA ASN A 26 -2.10 19.12 3.73
C ASN A 26 -0.75 18.61 4.23
N GLU A 27 0.29 19.42 4.11
CA GLU A 27 1.61 19.13 4.66
C GLU A 27 1.67 19.62 6.10
N ILE A 28 1.88 18.70 7.05
CA ILE A 28 1.91 19.01 8.48
C ILE A 28 3.25 18.57 9.06
N LYS A 29 3.92 19.48 9.77
CA LYS A 29 5.16 19.19 10.51
C LYS A 29 4.81 18.66 11.90
N ALA A 30 5.69 17.85 12.49
CA ALA A 30 5.44 17.18 13.78
C ALA A 30 5.10 18.10 14.97
N ARG A 31 5.43 19.40 14.90
CA ARG A 31 5.15 20.38 15.96
C ARG A 31 3.94 21.27 15.68
N ASP A 32 3.40 21.21 14.46
CA ASP A 32 2.28 22.06 14.07
C ASP A 32 0.95 21.44 14.52
N PRO A 33 -0.04 22.26 14.94
CA PRO A 33 -1.34 21.76 15.34
C PRO A 33 -2.10 21.16 14.15
N ILE A 34 -2.86 20.08 14.40
CA ILE A 34 -3.62 19.38 13.37
C ILE A 34 -4.88 20.19 12.97
N ARG A 35 -4.75 20.99 11.91
CA ARG A 35 -5.84 21.79 11.34
C ARG A 35 -5.70 21.89 9.83
N CYS A 36 -6.81 21.62 9.14
CA CYS A 36 -6.94 21.82 7.70
C CYS A 36 -6.81 23.31 7.37
N ARG A 37 -6.00 23.68 6.37
CA ARG A 37 -5.77 25.10 6.01
C ARG A 37 -6.97 25.77 5.36
N GLU A 38 -7.82 24.99 4.69
CA GLU A 38 -8.96 25.49 3.93
C GLU A 38 -10.26 25.46 4.74
N CYS A 39 -10.44 24.43 5.57
CA CYS A 39 -11.70 24.07 6.19
C CYS A 39 -11.69 24.12 7.72
N GLY A 40 -10.52 24.20 8.35
CA GLY A 40 -10.39 24.19 9.82
C GLY A 40 -10.73 22.85 10.50
N TYR A 41 -11.14 21.83 9.73
CA TYR A 41 -11.41 20.49 10.21
C TYR A 41 -10.16 19.85 10.84
N ARG A 42 -10.38 19.00 11.83
CA ARG A 42 -9.30 18.45 12.69
C ARG A 42 -9.02 16.97 12.46
N ILE A 43 -9.84 16.28 11.67
CA ILE A 43 -9.62 14.87 11.33
C ILE A 43 -8.98 14.78 9.94
N MET A 44 -7.85 14.08 9.88
CA MET A 44 -7.09 13.87 8.65
C MET A 44 -6.60 12.44 8.57
N TYR A 45 -6.57 11.90 7.36
CA TYR A 45 -6.03 10.60 7.02
C TYR A 45 -4.59 10.72 6.53
N LYS A 46 -3.76 9.72 6.81
CA LYS A 46 -2.40 9.66 6.27
C LYS A 46 -2.44 9.22 4.81
N LYS A 47 -1.74 9.93 3.91
CA LYS A 47 -1.66 9.54 2.50
C LYS A 47 -0.98 8.18 2.34
N ARG A 48 -1.55 7.32 1.48
CA ARG A 48 -1.00 5.98 1.19
C ARG A 48 0.40 6.10 0.58
N THR A 49 1.30 5.21 0.98
CA THR A 49 2.65 5.17 0.40
C THR A 49 2.60 4.71 -1.05
N LYS A 50 3.41 5.32 -1.92
CA LYS A 50 3.59 4.88 -3.32
C LYS A 50 4.29 3.53 -3.46
N ARG A 51 4.85 2.99 -2.37
CA ARG A 51 5.42 1.65 -2.34
C ARG A 51 4.30 0.64 -2.52
N CYS A 52 4.39 -0.18 -3.58
CA CYS A 52 3.46 -1.27 -3.81
C CYS A 52 3.37 -2.12 -2.54
N ILE A 53 2.15 -2.35 -2.06
CA ILE A 53 1.92 -3.33 -1.02
C ILE A 53 2.10 -4.67 -1.72
N LEU A 54 3.31 -5.22 -1.68
CA LEU A 54 3.55 -6.61 -2.02
C LEU A 54 2.81 -7.43 -0.97
N LEU A 55 1.51 -7.62 -1.15
CA LEU A 55 0.83 -8.84 -0.70
C LEU A 55 1.46 -9.96 -1.53
N ASN A 56 2.68 -10.33 -1.13
CA ASN A 56 3.58 -11.35 -1.63
C ASN A 56 3.59 -11.54 -3.17
N SER A 57 4.56 -10.93 -3.84
CA SER A 57 4.88 -11.19 -5.26
C SER A 57 5.33 -12.64 -5.52
N VAL A 58 5.80 -13.37 -4.49
CA VAL A 58 6.08 -14.81 -4.60
C VAL A 58 4.79 -15.62 -4.81
N SER A 59 3.65 -15.10 -4.31
CA SER A 59 2.34 -15.72 -4.53
C SER A 59 1.68 -15.35 -5.84
N ALA A 60 2.11 -14.36 -6.63
CA ALA A 60 1.46 -14.11 -7.93
C ALA A 60 1.66 -15.30 -8.88
N ALA A 61 2.89 -15.79 -9.03
CA ALA A 61 3.18 -16.98 -9.83
C ALA A 61 2.53 -18.24 -9.26
N LEU A 62 2.54 -18.42 -7.93
CA LEU A 62 1.85 -19.53 -7.28
C LEU A 62 0.32 -19.42 -7.44
N ILE A 63 -0.29 -18.24 -7.33
CA ILE A 63 -1.72 -18.02 -7.54
C ILE A 63 -2.09 -18.30 -9.00
N PHE A 64 -1.29 -17.83 -9.98
CA PHE A 64 -1.51 -18.16 -11.38
C PHE A 64 -1.34 -19.66 -11.66
N LEU A 65 -0.34 -20.32 -11.08
CA LEU A 65 -0.14 -21.77 -11.21
C LEU A 65 -1.24 -22.57 -10.51
N PHE A 66 -1.61 -22.24 -9.27
CA PHE A 66 -2.69 -22.88 -8.53
C PHE A 66 -4.05 -22.65 -9.20
N ALA A 67 -4.35 -21.42 -9.66
CA ALA A 67 -5.56 -21.15 -10.43
C ALA A 67 -5.58 -21.91 -11.75
N ALA A 68 -4.47 -21.99 -12.48
CA ALA A 68 -4.38 -22.77 -13.71
C ALA A 68 -4.52 -24.28 -13.47
N ILE A 69 -3.91 -24.82 -12.41
CA ILE A 69 -4.03 -26.23 -12.02
C ILE A 69 -5.47 -26.54 -11.55
N PHE A 70 -6.09 -25.65 -10.78
CA PHE A 70 -7.47 -25.81 -10.30
C PHE A 70 -8.48 -25.69 -11.44
N HIS A 71 -8.31 -24.73 -12.36
CA HIS A 71 -9.14 -24.57 -13.55
C HIS A 71 -9.00 -25.77 -14.52
N ARG A 72 -7.78 -26.29 -14.72
CA ARG A 72 -7.55 -27.52 -15.49
C ARG A 72 -8.18 -28.75 -14.82
N LYS A 73 -8.09 -28.90 -13.49
CA LYS A 73 -8.77 -29.99 -12.76
C LYS A 73 -10.30 -29.88 -12.83
N ILE A 74 -10.87 -28.68 -12.73
CA ILE A 74 -12.32 -28.44 -12.88
C ILE A 74 -12.78 -28.79 -14.30
N ILE A 75 -12.08 -28.34 -15.35
CA ILE A 75 -12.42 -28.65 -16.74
C ILE A 75 -12.29 -30.16 -17.00
N ALA A 76 -11.21 -30.80 -16.55
CA ALA A 76 -11.01 -32.24 -16.70
C ALA A 76 -12.06 -33.08 -15.94
N ALA A 77 -12.48 -32.65 -14.74
CA ALA A 77 -13.56 -33.29 -13.99
C ALA A 77 -14.92 -33.15 -14.69
N LYS A 78 -15.16 -32.02 -15.38
CA LYS A 78 -16.36 -31.79 -16.19
C LYS A 78 -16.38 -32.64 -17.47
N GLN A 79 -15.22 -32.87 -18.10
CA GLN A 79 -15.08 -33.79 -19.24
C GLN A 79 -15.32 -35.25 -18.84
N LYS A 80 -14.79 -35.68 -17.68
CA LYS A 80 -14.94 -37.08 -17.20
C LYS A 80 -16.38 -37.44 -16.85
N LYS A 81 -17.20 -36.47 -16.42
CA LYS A 81 -18.65 -36.68 -16.15
C LYS A 81 -19.50 -36.68 -17.43
N LYS A 82 -19.04 -36.06 -18.53
CA LYS A 82 -19.70 -36.13 -19.86
C LYS A 82 -19.41 -37.40 -20.65
N ASN A 83 -18.28 -38.07 -20.40
CA ASN A 83 -17.92 -39.32 -21.07
C ASN A 83 -18.38 -40.58 -20.32
N LEU A 84 -19.15 -40.43 -19.24
CA LEU A 84 -19.75 -41.52 -18.45
C LEU A 84 -21.30 -41.47 -18.48
N MET A 85 -21.86 -40.65 -19.38
CA MET A 85 -23.23 -40.74 -19.88
C MET A 85 -23.15 -40.95 -21.39
#